data_AF-A0A356TTX6-F1
#
_entry.id   AF-A0A356TTX6-F1
#
_cell.length_a   1.000
_cell.length_b   1.000
_cell.length_c   1.000
_cell.angle_alpha   90.00
_cell.angle_beta   90.00
_cell.angle_gamma   90.00
#
_symmetry.space_group_name_H-M   'P 1'
#
loop_
_entity.id
_entity.type
_entity.pdbx_description
1 polymer ?
#
loop_
_entity_poly.entity_id
_entity_poly.type
_entity_poly.pdbx_seq_one_letter_code
_entity_poly.pdbx_strand_id
1 'polypeptide(L)'
;MNILLGPDVYVNASVAGAGTAPEQVANRVLGNQKSRSKTTEWILARTRGMLEAHPNFVNDNLEPHMARIRELVDVVELDAELEVDDWKGALFESAKAADVTRVVTDHPDLADKDEIDGIEFLSTDAWLIEQQTPPPPPPGAAKKA
;
A
#
# COMPACT_ATOMS: atom_id res chain seq x y z
N MET A 1 8.84 -4.18 -7.67
CA MET A 1 8.52 -3.02 -6.81
C MET A 1 8.81 -3.44 -5.38
N ASN A 2 9.60 -2.69 -4.63
CA ASN A 2 9.89 -2.99 -3.21
C ASN A 2 9.07 -2.06 -2.31
N ILE A 3 7.74 -2.08 -2.46
CA ILE A 3 6.83 -1.34 -1.58
C ILE A 3 5.76 -2.27 -1.01
N LEU A 4 5.27 -1.92 0.18
CA LEU A 4 4.08 -2.47 0.81
C LEU A 4 2.99 -1.37 0.85
N LEU A 5 1.73 -1.74 0.62
CA LEU A 5 0.61 -0.81 0.78
C LEU A 5 -0.07 -1.04 2.13
N GLY A 6 -0.34 0.05 2.85
CA GLY A 6 -1.11 0.03 4.09
C GLY A 6 -2.61 -0.26 3.86
N PRO A 7 -3.32 -0.72 4.90
CA PRO A 7 -4.77 -1.00 4.82
C PRO A 7 -5.61 0.20 4.36
N ASP A 8 -5.27 1.38 4.87
CA ASP A 8 -5.93 2.64 4.59
C ASP A 8 -5.83 3.06 3.12
N VAL A 9 -4.71 2.74 2.46
CA VAL A 9 -4.52 3.01 1.02
C VAL A 9 -5.49 2.17 0.18
N TYR A 10 -5.68 0.89 0.53
CA TYR A 10 -6.68 0.05 -0.11
C TYR A 10 -8.08 0.61 0.12
N VAL A 11 -8.42 0.95 1.37
CA VAL A 11 -9.74 1.49 1.75
C VAL A 11 -10.05 2.78 1.01
N ASN A 12 -9.14 3.76 1.05
CA ASN A 12 -9.29 5.07 0.42
C ASN A 12 -9.55 4.94 -1.07
N ALA A 13 -8.79 4.08 -1.74
CA ALA A 13 -8.96 3.84 -3.16
C ALA A 13 -10.29 3.14 -3.49
N SER A 14 -10.77 2.23 -2.63
CA SER A 14 -12.05 1.55 -2.80
C SER A 14 -13.26 2.44 -2.60
N VAL A 15 -13.13 3.53 -1.83
CA VAL A 15 -14.25 4.46 -1.53
C VAL A 15 -14.19 5.76 -2.34
N ALA A 16 -13.03 6.15 -2.87
CA ALA A 16 -12.83 7.39 -3.64
C ALA A 16 -13.62 7.46 -4.96
N GLY A 17 -14.20 6.35 -5.41
CA GLY A 17 -15.25 6.33 -6.41
C GLY A 17 -16.18 5.16 -6.13
N ALA A 18 -17.45 5.42 -5.82
CA ALA A 18 -18.43 4.36 -5.65
C ALA A 18 -18.44 3.47 -6.91
N GLY A 19 -18.03 2.21 -6.78
CA GLY A 19 -17.95 1.26 -7.90
C GLY A 19 -16.60 1.21 -8.65
N THR A 20 -15.52 1.76 -8.09
CA THR A 20 -14.18 1.60 -8.67
C THR A 20 -13.70 0.16 -8.48
N ALA A 21 -13.32 -0.51 -9.57
CA ALA A 21 -12.90 -1.91 -9.51
C ALA A 21 -11.58 -2.06 -8.71
N PRO A 22 -11.39 -3.13 -7.92
CA PRO A 22 -10.16 -3.35 -7.15
C PRO A 22 -8.88 -3.30 -8.01
N GLU A 23 -8.97 -3.64 -9.31
CA GLU A 23 -7.85 -3.48 -10.23
C GLU A 23 -7.50 -2.03 -10.50
N GLN A 24 -8.47 -1.12 -10.53
CA GLN A 24 -8.20 0.30 -10.71
C GLN A 24 -7.56 0.90 -9.45
N VAL A 25 -7.90 0.39 -8.27
CA VAL A 25 -7.24 0.71 -6.98
C VAL A 25 -5.78 0.28 -7.00
N ALA A 26 -5.55 -1.01 -7.28
CA ALA A 26 -4.21 -1.58 -7.39
C ALA A 26 -3.40 -0.86 -8.49
N ASN A 27 -3.95 -0.67 -9.69
CA ASN A 27 -3.24 -0.02 -10.80
C ASN A 27 -2.99 1.48 -10.58
N ARG A 28 -3.82 2.17 -9.78
CA ARG A 28 -3.63 3.59 -9.47
C ARG A 28 -2.44 3.81 -8.55
N VAL A 29 -2.26 2.96 -7.54
CA VAL A 29 -1.17 3.11 -6.56
C VAL A 29 0.06 2.29 -6.97
N LEU A 30 -0.14 1.06 -7.45
CA LEU A 30 0.94 0.18 -7.89
C LEU A 30 1.43 0.49 -9.32
N GLY A 31 0.68 1.29 -10.09
CA GLY A 31 0.98 1.55 -11.50
C GLY A 31 0.69 0.36 -12.42
N ASN A 32 0.95 0.55 -13.72
CA ASN A 32 0.78 -0.48 -14.76
C ASN A 32 1.93 -1.51 -14.75
N GLN A 33 2.15 -2.19 -13.62
CA GLN A 33 3.37 -2.97 -13.37
C GLN A 33 3.20 -4.47 -13.66
N LYS A 34 4.30 -5.10 -14.07
CA LYS A 34 4.37 -6.51 -14.53
C LYS A 34 4.42 -7.56 -13.40
N SER A 35 4.62 -7.16 -12.15
CA SER A 35 4.78 -8.05 -10.99
C SER A 35 3.75 -7.73 -9.91
N ARG A 36 3.16 -8.76 -9.29
CA ARG A 36 2.27 -8.61 -8.12
C ARG A 36 3.01 -7.95 -6.97
N SER A 37 2.34 -7.06 -6.24
CA SER A 37 2.87 -6.46 -5.01
C SER A 37 2.75 -7.46 -3.86
N LYS A 38 3.71 -7.47 -2.93
CA LYS A 38 3.59 -8.30 -1.73
C LYS A 38 2.66 -7.65 -0.71
N THR A 39 2.00 -8.46 0.12
CA THR A 39 1.19 -8.02 1.27
C THR A 39 1.21 -9.09 2.38
N THR A 40 0.55 -8.84 3.51
CA THR A 40 0.38 -9.81 4.60
C THR A 40 -1.10 -10.03 4.93
N GLU A 41 -1.43 -11.15 5.56
CA GLU A 41 -2.81 -11.40 6.01
C GLU A 41 -3.29 -10.36 7.04
N TRP A 42 -2.40 -9.78 7.85
CA TRP A 42 -2.76 -8.70 8.77
C TRP A 42 -3.30 -7.49 8.00
N ILE A 43 -2.62 -7.08 6.93
CA ILE A 43 -3.07 -5.95 6.10
C ILE A 43 -4.43 -6.25 5.47
N LEU A 44 -4.60 -7.46 4.92
CA LEU A 44 -5.87 -7.86 4.31
C LEU A 44 -7.02 -7.92 5.32
N ALA A 45 -6.78 -8.45 6.52
CA ALA A 45 -7.76 -8.49 7.60
C ALA A 45 -8.15 -7.08 8.05
N ARG A 46 -7.17 -6.17 8.18
CA ARG A 46 -7.43 -4.78 8.56
C ARG A 46 -8.19 -4.01 7.49
N THR A 47 -7.81 -4.18 6.21
CA THR A 47 -8.56 -3.63 5.06
C THR A 47 -10.01 -4.09 5.08
N ARG A 48 -10.26 -5.40 5.28
CA ARG A 48 -11.62 -5.93 5.37
C ARG A 48 -12.42 -5.27 6.49
N GLY A 49 -11.87 -5.22 7.70
CA GLY A 49 -12.55 -4.62 8.85
C GLY A 49 -12.84 -3.13 8.66
N MET A 50 -11.93 -2.40 8.03
CA MET A 50 -12.14 -0.98 7.70
C MET A 50 -13.22 -0.79 6.63
N LEU A 51 -13.24 -1.62 5.57
CA LEU A 51 -14.27 -1.56 4.53
C LEU A 51 -15.65 -1.91 5.09
N GLU A 52 -15.75 -2.95 5.91
CA GLU A 52 -17.01 -3.38 6.55
C GLU A 52 -17.59 -2.28 7.47
N ALA A 53 -16.73 -1.53 8.15
CA ALA A 53 -17.11 -0.41 8.99
C ALA A 53 -17.35 0.89 8.20
N HIS A 54 -16.98 0.96 6.92
CA HIS A 54 -17.00 2.21 6.16
C HIS A 54 -18.42 2.52 5.65
N PRO A 55 -19.02 3.68 6.01
CA PRO A 55 -20.43 3.95 5.71
C PRO A 55 -20.75 4.08 4.22
N ASN A 56 -19.75 4.41 3.40
CA ASN A 56 -19.92 4.55 1.94
C ASN A 56 -19.50 3.29 1.16
N PHE A 57 -19.09 2.23 1.83
CA PHE A 57 -18.76 0.97 1.17
C PHE A 57 -19.99 0.04 1.18
N VAL A 58 -20.28 -0.58 0.04
CA VAL A 58 -21.42 -1.47 -0.10
C VAL A 58 -20.99 -2.85 0.40
N ASN A 59 -21.48 -3.26 1.58
CA ASN A 59 -21.08 -4.52 2.22
C ASN A 59 -21.31 -5.77 1.36
N ASP A 60 -22.34 -5.80 0.52
CA ASP A 60 -22.59 -6.91 -0.42
C ASP A 60 -21.42 -7.11 -1.43
N ASN A 61 -20.58 -6.10 -1.62
CA ASN A 61 -19.40 -6.17 -2.46
C ASN A 61 -18.11 -6.52 -1.69
N LEU A 62 -18.14 -6.70 -0.37
CA LEU A 62 -16.93 -6.91 0.45
C LEU A 62 -16.15 -8.17 0.03
N GLU A 63 -16.82 -9.33 -0.02
CA GLU A 63 -16.15 -10.60 -0.34
C GLU A 63 -15.59 -10.63 -1.78
N PRO A 64 -16.35 -10.25 -2.83
CA PRO A 64 -15.79 -10.13 -4.17
C PRO A 64 -14.61 -9.16 -4.25
N HIS A 65 -14.68 -8.05 -3.51
CA HIS A 65 -13.64 -7.03 -3.49
C HIS A 65 -12.34 -7.56 -2.85
N MET A 66 -12.44 -8.20 -1.68
CA MET A 66 -11.28 -8.79 -1.00
C MET A 66 -10.68 -9.95 -1.79
N ALA A 67 -11.51 -10.78 -2.44
CA ALA A 67 -11.03 -11.85 -3.32
C ALA A 67 -10.20 -11.27 -4.47
N ARG A 68 -10.64 -10.17 -5.07
CA ARG A 68 -9.91 -9.54 -6.17
C ARG A 68 -8.58 -8.92 -5.72
N ILE A 69 -8.53 -8.28 -4.55
CA ILE A 69 -7.26 -7.78 -3.99
C ILE A 69 -6.28 -8.94 -3.83
N ARG A 70 -6.73 -10.08 -3.28
CA ARG A 70 -5.90 -11.28 -3.11
C ARG A 70 -5.34 -11.83 -4.42
N GLU A 71 -6.07 -11.73 -5.54
CA GLU A 71 -5.58 -12.17 -6.85
C GLU A 71 -4.48 -11.27 -7.45
N LEU A 72 -4.37 -10.03 -6.97
CA LEU A 72 -3.46 -8.99 -7.46
C LEU A 72 -2.16 -8.90 -6.64
N VAL A 73 -2.11 -9.56 -5.49
CA VAL A 73 -1.01 -9.47 -4.53
C VAL A 73 -0.43 -10.84 -4.21
N ASP A 74 0.82 -10.88 -3.81
CA ASP A 74 1.45 -12.07 -3.25
C ASP A 74 1.39 -11.96 -1.72
N VAL A 75 0.60 -12.83 -1.09
CA VAL A 75 0.44 -12.83 0.38
C VAL A 75 1.62 -13.56 1.02
N VAL A 76 2.26 -12.89 1.97
CA VAL A 76 3.38 -13.40 2.75
C VAL A 76 2.93 -13.65 4.18
N GLU A 77 3.40 -14.76 4.76
CA GLU A 77 3.14 -15.11 6.14
C GLU A 77 3.95 -14.22 7.10
N LEU A 78 3.34 -13.92 8.24
CA LEU A 78 3.97 -13.21 9.34
C LEU A 78 4.30 -14.22 10.43
N ASP A 79 5.54 -14.20 10.91
CA ASP A 79 5.96 -14.99 12.08
C ASP A 79 5.51 -14.34 13.41
N ALA A 80 5.11 -13.06 13.37
CA ALA A 80 4.73 -12.27 14.53
C ALA A 80 3.20 -12.18 14.68
N GLU A 81 2.71 -12.31 15.92
CA GLU A 81 1.34 -11.98 16.28
C GLU A 81 1.24 -10.46 16.48
N LEU A 82 0.43 -9.79 15.66
CA LEU A 82 0.35 -8.33 15.59
C LEU A 82 -0.98 -7.84 16.17
N GLU A 83 -0.92 -6.85 17.05
CA GLU A 83 -2.12 -6.19 17.54
C GLU A 83 -2.78 -5.34 16.45
N VAL A 84 -4.11 -5.27 16.48
CA VAL A 84 -4.91 -4.59 15.45
C VAL A 84 -4.74 -3.06 15.48
N ASP A 85 -4.40 -2.52 16.65
CA ASP A 85 -4.29 -1.08 16.87
C ASP A 85 -2.83 -0.57 16.81
N ASP A 86 -1.83 -1.47 16.80
CA ASP A 86 -0.43 -1.10 16.59
C ASP A 86 -0.08 -1.00 15.10
N TRP A 87 -0.59 0.05 14.46
CA TRP A 87 -0.34 0.32 13.03
C TRP A 87 1.14 0.41 12.69
N LYS A 88 1.93 1.07 13.55
CA LYS A 88 3.36 1.28 13.32
C LYS A 88 4.10 -0.06 13.35
N GLY A 89 3.95 -0.83 14.42
CA GLY A 89 4.62 -2.13 14.55
C GLY A 89 4.16 -3.12 13.49
N ALA A 90 2.86 -3.15 13.20
CA ALA A 90 2.31 -4.09 12.24
C ALA A 90 2.75 -3.83 10.80
N LEU A 91 2.78 -2.56 10.37
CA LEU A 91 3.27 -2.20 9.04
C LEU A 91 4.78 -2.44 8.91
N PHE A 92 5.55 -2.17 9.98
CA PHE A 92 6.98 -2.45 10.01
C PHE A 92 7.28 -3.95 9.88
N GLU A 93 6.65 -4.81 10.68
CA GLU A 93 6.85 -6.26 10.59
C GLU A 93 6.33 -6.83 9.27
N SER A 94 5.25 -6.26 8.72
CA SER A 94 4.76 -6.62 7.38
C SER A 94 5.76 -6.28 6.28
N ALA A 95 6.42 -5.12 6.36
CA ALA A 95 7.45 -4.74 5.40
C ALA A 95 8.68 -5.66 5.49
N LYS A 96 9.11 -6.02 6.71
CA LYS A 96 10.19 -6.99 6.92
C LYS A 96 9.87 -8.37 6.36
N ALA A 97 8.68 -8.91 6.64
CA ALA A 97 8.26 -10.20 6.12
C ALA A 97 8.17 -10.18 4.58
N ALA A 98 7.67 -9.08 4.02
CA ALA A 98 7.62 -8.88 2.57
C ALA A 98 8.99 -8.60 1.93
N ASP A 99 10.08 -8.44 2.69
CA ASP A 99 11.41 -8.06 2.20
C ASP A 99 11.34 -6.78 1.33
N VAL A 100 10.70 -5.75 1.87
CA VAL A 100 10.59 -4.42 1.24
C VAL A 100 11.08 -3.33 2.18
N THR A 101 11.57 -2.24 1.59
CA THR A 101 12.16 -1.13 2.34
C THR A 101 11.28 0.12 2.37
N ARG A 102 10.07 0.06 1.80
CA ARG A 102 9.16 1.21 1.72
C ARG A 102 7.73 0.79 1.98
N VAL A 103 7.00 1.58 2.75
CA VAL A 103 5.57 1.40 3.05
C VAL A 103 4.82 2.65 2.61
N VAL A 104 3.77 2.48 1.81
CA VAL A 104 2.87 3.58 1.45
C VAL A 104 1.65 3.53 2.36
N THR A 105 1.42 4.59 3.13
CA THR A 105 0.28 4.73 4.05
C THR A 105 -0.02 6.21 4.30
N ASP A 106 -1.31 6.53 4.39
CA ASP A 106 -1.85 7.83 4.77
C ASP A 106 -2.31 7.84 6.24
N HIS A 107 -1.92 6.84 7.04
CA HIS A 107 -2.28 6.78 8.46
C HIS A 107 -1.64 7.96 9.23
N PRO A 108 -2.41 8.74 10.01
CA PRO A 108 -1.93 9.98 10.63
C PRO A 108 -0.75 9.76 11.58
N ASP A 109 -0.71 8.65 12.31
CA ASP A 109 0.39 8.33 13.23
C ASP A 109 1.75 8.11 12.54
N LEU A 110 1.74 7.92 11.22
CA LEU A 110 2.93 7.69 10.38
C LEU A 110 3.24 8.89 9.47
N ALA A 111 2.39 9.92 9.45
CA ALA A 111 2.56 11.09 8.57
C ALA A 111 3.85 11.89 8.83
N ASP A 112 4.35 11.88 10.08
CA ASP A 112 5.59 12.56 10.50
C ASP A 112 6.79 11.60 10.66
N LYS A 113 6.66 10.33 10.22
CA LYS A 113 7.66 9.29 10.45
C LYS A 113 8.28 8.85 9.13
N ASP A 114 9.32 9.55 8.71
CA ASP A 114 9.93 9.30 7.40
C ASP A 114 10.63 7.93 7.31
N GLU A 115 11.22 7.42 8.41
CA GLU A 115 11.95 6.15 8.42
C GLU A 115 11.94 5.47 9.80
N ILE A 116 11.81 4.13 9.82
CA ILE A 116 11.98 3.28 11.00
C ILE A 116 12.88 2.10 10.63
N ASP A 117 14.06 2.02 11.26
CA ASP A 117 15.04 0.94 11.06
C ASP A 117 15.29 0.58 9.57
N GLY A 118 15.41 1.60 8.71
CA GLY A 118 15.66 1.43 7.26
C GLY A 118 14.41 1.14 6.41
N ILE A 119 13.21 1.14 7.01
CA ILE A 119 11.93 1.12 6.29
C ILE A 119 11.38 2.54 6.21
N GLU A 120 11.27 3.06 5.00
CA GLU A 120 10.72 4.39 4.71
C GLU A 120 9.19 4.35 4.68
N PHE A 121 8.53 5.36 5.23
CA PHE A 121 7.07 5.51 5.15
C PHE A 121 6.72 6.72 4.31
N LEU A 122 5.80 6.53 3.37
CA LEU A 122 5.43 7.51 2.36
C LEU A 122 3.92 7.68 2.33
N SER A 123 3.44 8.91 2.18
CA SER A 123 2.04 9.14 1.82
C SER A 123 1.77 8.69 0.39
N THR A 124 0.50 8.38 0.08
CA THR A 124 0.07 8.06 -1.28
C THR A 124 0.41 9.18 -2.25
N ASP A 125 0.28 10.45 -1.83
CA ASP A 125 0.61 11.61 -2.67
C ASP A 125 2.12 11.70 -2.95
N ALA A 126 2.96 11.52 -1.93
CA ALA A 126 4.42 11.54 -2.10
C ALA A 126 4.86 10.43 -3.07
N TRP A 127 4.29 9.23 -2.92
CA TRP A 127 4.54 8.12 -3.82
C TRP A 127 4.12 8.42 -5.27
N LEU A 128 2.92 8.96 -5.48
CA LEU A 128 2.42 9.29 -6.82
C LEU A 128 3.25 10.38 -7.52
N ILE A 129 3.75 11.35 -6.76
CA ILE A 129 4.69 12.37 -7.27
C ILE A 129 5.99 11.69 -7.72
N GLU A 130 6.56 10.80 -6.90
CA GLU A 130 7.79 10.10 -7.22
C GLU A 130 7.67 9.26 -8.50
N GLN A 131 6.54 8.55 -8.68
CA GLN A 131 6.27 7.76 -9.87
C GLN A 131 6.12 8.61 -11.15
N GLN A 132 5.79 9.89 -11.02
CA GLN A 132 5.62 10.83 -12.14
C GLN A 132 6.87 11.64 -12.43
N THR A 133 7.80 11.75 -11.47
CA THR A 133 9.08 12.41 -11.69
C THR A 133 9.98 11.52 -12.56
N PRO A 134 10.45 12.00 -13.72
CA PRO A 134 11.42 11.25 -14.50
C PRO A 134 12.69 11.05 -13.67
N PRO A 135 13.36 9.88 -13.78
CA PRO A 135 14.58 9.62 -13.03
C PRO A 135 15.60 10.72 -13.33
N PRO A 136 16.38 11.17 -12.32
CA PRO A 136 17.36 12.21 -12.53
C PRO A 136 18.29 11.83 -13.69
N PRO A 137 18.65 12.78 -14.58
CA PRO A 137 19.55 12.48 -15.67
C PRO A 137 20.85 11.90 -15.11
N PRO A 138 21.47 10.90 -15.76
CA PRO A 138 22.72 10.32 -15.31
C PRO A 138 23.76 11.42 -15.02
N PRO A 139 24.60 11.28 -13.97
CA PRO A 139 25.67 12.23 -13.70
C PRO A 139 26.60 12.31 -14.92
N GLY A 140 26.43 13.35 -15.74
CA GLY A 140 27.17 13.54 -16.99
C GLY A 140 26.37 14.01 -18.20
N ALA A 141 25.03 13.97 -18.17
CA ALA A 141 24.23 14.46 -19.30
C ALA A 141 24.15 16.00 -19.39
N ALA A 142 24.49 16.72 -18.31
CA ALA A 142 24.58 18.17 -18.30
C ALA A 142 25.99 18.63 -18.65
N LYS A 143 26.36 18.54 -19.94
CA LYS A 143 27.26 19.46 -20.67
C LYS A 143 27.64 18.84 -22.01
N LYS A 144 26.95 19.25 -23.07
CA LYS A 144 27.64 19.65 -24.29
C LYS A 144 27.03 20.96 -24.76
N ALA A 145 27.93 21.93 -24.90
CA ALA A 145 27.71 23.27 -25.42
C ALA A 145 27.27 23.24 -26.90
#